data_AF-A0A537R716-F1
#
_entry.id   AF-A0A537R716-F1
#
_cell.length_a   1.000
_cell.length_b   1.000
_cell.length_c   1.000
_cell.angle_alpha   90.00
_cell.angle_beta   90.00
_cell.angle_gamma   90.00
#
_symmetry.space_group_name_H-M   'P 1'
#
loop_
_entity.id
_entity.type
_entity.pdbx_description
1 polymer ?
#
loop_
_entity_poly.entity_id
_entity_poly.type
_entity_poly.pdbx_seq_one_letter_code
_entity_poly.pdbx_strand_id
1 'polypeptide(L)' 'MRTTLDIDGPILREVKAIHKREGRSMGTIVSELLAEALAWRRPLRARPPFRWTSRPMKSLVDPMDKQAVYGVLHADES' A
#
# COMPACT_ATOMS: atom_id res chain seq x y z
N MET A 1 -15.85 -8.58 -8.12
CA MET A 1 -15.96 -8.58 -9.59
C MET A 1 -15.80 -10.02 -10.07
N ARG A 2 -16.62 -10.48 -11.03
CA ARG A 2 -16.54 -11.83 -11.60
C ARG A 2 -15.96 -11.70 -13.01
N THR A 3 -14.79 -12.27 -13.24
CA THR A 3 -14.13 -12.28 -14.55
C THR A 3 -13.92 -13.74 -14.95
N THR A 4 -14.21 -14.07 -16.20
CA THR A 4 -13.88 -15.37 -16.78
C THR A 4 -12.49 -15.28 -17.38
N LEU A 5 -11.59 -16.16 -16.94
CA LEU A 5 -10.22 -16.27 -17.42
C LEU A 5 -9.98 -17.71 -17.84
N ASP A 6 -9.42 -17.92 -19.02
CA ASP A 6 -8.96 -19.23 -19.46
C ASP A 6 -7.66 -19.58 -18.71
N ILE A 7 -7.67 -20.73 -18.05
CA ILE A 7 -6.54 -21.24 -17.25
C ILE A 7 -6.17 -22.61 -17.80
N ASP A 8 -4.88 -22.82 -18.05
CA ASP A 8 -4.37 -24.10 -18.53
C ASP A 8 -4.72 -25.24 -17.58
N GLY A 9 -5.07 -26.39 -18.15
CA GLY A 9 -5.52 -27.58 -17.42
C GLY A 9 -4.60 -27.99 -16.25
N PRO A 10 -3.27 -28.03 -16.42
CA PRO A 10 -2.35 -28.34 -15.32
C PRO A 10 -2.45 -27.35 -14.15
N ILE A 11 -2.46 -26.05 -14.43
CA ILE A 11 -2.55 -24.99 -13.41
C ILE A 11 -3.89 -25.10 -12.67
N LEU A 12 -4.99 -25.33 -13.40
CA LEU A 12 -6.30 -25.49 -12.81
C LEU A 12 -6.36 -26.69 -11.84
N ARG A 13 -5.67 -27.80 -12.14
CA ARG A 13 -5.59 -28.96 -11.23
C ARG A 13 -4.89 -28.60 -9.92
N GLU A 14 -3.79 -27.85 -9.97
CA GLU A 14 -3.06 -27.44 -8.78
C GLU A 14 -3.89 -26.49 -7.90
N VAL A 15 -4.51 -25.48 -8.50
CA VAL A 15 -5.42 -24.56 -7.78
C VAL A 15 -6.57 -25.32 -7.13
N LYS A 16 -7.14 -26.34 -7.79
CA LYS A 16 -8.17 -27.21 -7.21
C LYS A 16 -7.67 -28.03 -6.03
N ALA A 17 -6.42 -28.50 -6.06
CA ALA A 17 -5.82 -29.23 -4.94
C ALA A 17 -5.64 -28.32 -3.72
N ILE A 18 -5.15 -27.09 -3.93
CA ILE A 18 -4.99 -26.07 -2.87
C ILE A 18 -6.36 -25.71 -2.28
N HIS A 19 -7.35 -25.46 -3.13
CA HIS A 19 -8.73 -25.18 -2.72
C HIS A 19 -9.30 -26.27 -1.81
N LYS A 20 -9.14 -27.55 -2.17
CA LYS A 20 -9.59 -28.67 -1.36
C LYS A 20 -8.85 -28.77 -0.02
N ARG A 21 -7.56 -28.49 0.00
CA ARG A 21 -6.73 -28.55 1.21
C ARG A 21 -7.07 -27.44 2.20
N GLU A 22 -7.33 -26.23 1.72
CA GLU A 22 -7.50 -25.04 2.56
C GLU A 22 -8.95 -24.67 2.84
N GLY A 23 -9.92 -25.19 2.07
CA GLY A 23 -11.34 -24.84 2.20
C GLY A 23 -11.69 -23.40 1.83
N ARG A 24 -10.72 -22.60 1.35
CA ARG A 24 -10.90 -21.21 0.92
C ARG A 24 -11.52 -21.14 -0.47
N SER A 25 -12.15 -20.04 -0.85
CA SER A 25 -12.74 -19.91 -2.20
C SER A 25 -11.67 -19.98 -3.31
N MET A 26 -12.01 -20.61 -4.44
CA MET A 26 -11.10 -20.71 -5.60
C MET A 26 -10.70 -19.33 -6.13
N GLY A 27 -11.64 -18.38 -6.17
CA GLY A 27 -11.37 -17.01 -6.61
C GLY A 27 -10.37 -16.29 -5.70
N THR A 28 -10.42 -16.53 -4.39
CA THR A 28 -9.47 -15.98 -3.42
C THR A 28 -8.06 -16.51 -3.68
N ILE A 29 -7.92 -17.83 -3.83
CA ILE A 29 -6.62 -18.48 -4.08
C ILE A 29 -6.02 -17.96 -5.38
N VAL A 30 -6.80 -17.93 -6.47
CA VAL A 30 -6.33 -17.40 -7.76
C VAL A 30 -5.94 -15.93 -7.67
N SER A 31 -6.73 -15.11 -6.97
CA SER A 31 -6.43 -13.68 -6.83
C SER A 31 -5.14 -13.43 -6.05
N GLU A 32 -4.90 -14.20 -4.99
CA GLU A 32 -3.69 -14.08 -4.16
C GLU A 32 -2.44 -14.51 -4.94
N LEU A 33 -2.47 -15.68 -5.58
CA LEU A 33 -1.37 -16.18 -6.41
C LEU A 33 -1.06 -15.22 -7.57
N LEU A 34 -2.10 -14.66 -8.20
CA LEU A 34 -1.93 -13.69 -9.27
C LEU A 34 -1.36 -12.36 -8.75
N ALA A 35 -1.83 -11.87 -7.60
CA ALA A 35 -1.32 -10.66 -6.99
C ALA A 35 0.17 -10.79 -6.65
N GLU A 36 0.57 -11.92 -6.10
CA GLU A 36 1.97 -12.23 -5.82
C GLU A 36 2.80 -12.24 -7.11
N ALA A 37 2.40 -13.02 -8.12
CA ALA A 37 3.12 -13.09 -9.40
C ALA A 37 3.24 -11.72 -10.10
N LEU A 38 2.21 -10.87 -10.00
CA LEU A 38 2.24 -9.51 -10.53
C LEU A 38 3.15 -8.58 -9.72
N ALA A 39 3.24 -8.78 -8.40
CA ALA A 39 4.17 -8.02 -7.55
C ALA A 39 5.63 -8.33 -7.94
N TRP A 40 5.96 -9.60 -8.18
CA TRP A 40 7.28 -10.02 -8.66
C TRP A 40 7.63 -9.46 -10.04
N ARG A 41 6.65 -9.33 -10.94
CA ARG A 41 6.84 -8.77 -12.29
C ARG A 41 6.86 -7.25 -12.31
N ARG A 42 6.38 -6.58 -11.26
CA ARG A 42 6.36 -5.13 -11.22
C ARG A 42 7.83 -4.67 -11.18
N PRO A 43 8.31 -3.92 -12.19
CA PRO A 43 9.65 -3.35 -12.11
C PRO A 43 9.71 -2.54 -10.82
N LEU A 44 10.86 -2.54 -10.14
CA LEU A 44 11.07 -1.63 -9.01
C LEU A 44 10.67 -0.24 -9.49
N ARG A 45 9.53 0.26 -9.02
CA ARG A 45 9.15 1.63 -9.32
C ARG A 45 10.27 2.45 -8.70
N ALA A 46 11.05 3.12 -9.55
CA ALA A 46 12.00 4.10 -9.08
C ALA A 46 11.20 5.02 -8.18
N ARG A 47 11.48 4.96 -6.87
CA ARG A 47 10.86 5.89 -5.94
C ARG A 47 11.23 7.27 -6.46
N PRO A 48 10.26 8.18 -6.68
CA PRO A 48 10.62 9.52 -7.10
C PRO A 48 11.69 10.02 -6.13
N PRO A 49 12.74 10.68 -6.64
CA PRO A 49 13.78 11.18 -5.77
C PRO A 49 13.12 12.01 -4.67
N PHE A 50 13.52 11.76 -3.43
CA PHE A 50 13.00 12.53 -2.32
C PHE A 50 13.27 14.01 -2.60
N ARG A 51 12.20 14.80 -2.69
CA ARG A 51 12.29 16.25 -2.90
C ARG A 51 11.96 16.93 -1.58
N TRP A 52 12.94 17.63 -1.03
CA TRP A 52 12.72 18.50 0.12
C TRP A 52 11.83 19.67 -0.33
N THR A 53 10.59 19.72 0.16
CA THR A 53 9.67 20.82 -0.10
C THR A 53 9.84 21.88 0.98
N SER A 54 10.45 23.01 0.63
CA SER A 54 10.47 24.22 1.47
C SER A 54 9.61 25.30 0.81
N ARG A 55 8.70 25.89 1.58
CA ARG A 55 7.88 27.03 1.17
C ARG A 55 7.90 28.05 2.31
N PRO A 56 7.95 29.36 2.02
CA PRO A 56 7.83 30.37 3.06
C PRO A 56 6.44 30.28 3.70
N MET A 57 6.38 29.76 4.94
CA MET A 57 5.12 29.53 5.67
C MET A 57 4.65 30.74 6.47
N LYS A 58 5.37 31.88 6.40
CA LYS A 58 5.10 33.10 7.19
C LYS A 58 4.80 32.76 8.65
N SER A 59 5.73 32.02 9.27
CA SER A 59 5.54 31.51 10.63
C SER A 59 5.22 32.66 11.58
N LEU A 60 4.12 32.53 12.33
CA LEU A 60 3.68 33.51 13.32
C LEU A 60 4.53 33.47 14.60
N VAL A 61 5.27 32.38 14.79
CA VAL A 61 6.22 32.17 15.88
C VAL A 61 7.56 31.71 15.33
N ASP A 62 8.65 32.04 16.02
CA ASP A 62 9.97 31.51 15.69
C ASP A 62 10.00 30.01 15.98
N PRO A 63 10.16 29.13 14.96
CA PRO A 63 10.21 27.69 15.19
C PRO A 63 11.43 27.24 16.01
N MET A 64 12.46 28.08 16.16
CA MET A 64 13.62 27.79 17.01
C MET A 64 13.36 28.10 18.50
N ASP A 65 12.34 28.92 18.80
CA ASP A 65 11.91 29.17 20.17
C ASP A 65 10.91 28.10 20.61
N LYS A 66 11.44 27.13 21.36
CA LYS A 66 10.65 26.05 21.94
C LYS A 66 9.44 26.59 22.72
N GLN A 67 9.62 27.59 23.59
CA GLN A 67 8.54 28.06 24.44
C GLN A 67 7.43 28.74 23.63
N ALA A 68 7.79 29.51 22.62
CA ALA A 68 6.82 30.13 21.71
C ALA A 68 6.00 29.08 20.94
N VAL A 69 6.63 27.99 20.48
CA VAL A 69 5.93 26.90 19.77
C VAL A 69 4.96 26.15 20.69
N TYR A 70 5.40 25.78 21.90
CA TYR A 70 4.52 25.08 22.86
C TYR A 70 3.37 25.97 23.33
N GLY A 71 3.59 27.28 23.46
CA GLY A 71 2.54 28.23 23.81
C GLY A 71 1.39 28.26 22.80
N VAL A 72 1.70 28.24 21.49
CA VAL A 72 0.66 28.19 20.44
C VAL A 72 -0.04 26.83 20.40
N LEU A 73 0.70 25.73 20.56
CA LEU A 73 0.12 24.39 20.52
C LEU A 73 -0.92 24.17 21.63
N HIS A 74 -0.66 24.68 22.85
CA HIS A 74 -1.59 24.55 23.97
C HIS A 74 -2.72 25.59 23.97
N ALA A 75 -2.53 26.73 23.29
CA ALA A 75 -3.59 27.74 23.15
C ALA A 75 -4.71 27.32 22.18
N ASP A 76 -4.44 26.39 21.26
CA ASP A 76 -5.41 25.86 20.28
C ASP A 76 -6.28 24.71 20.87
N GLU A 77 -5.95 24.18 22.05
CA GLU A 77 -6.68 23.10 22.73
C GLU A 77 -7.83 23.59 23.64
N SER A 78 -8.22 24.88 23.58
CA SER A 78 -9.30 25.49 24.39
C SER A 78 -10.42 26.08 23.51
#